data_AF-A0A7C5ISN8-F1
#
_entry.id   AF-A0A7C5ISN8-F1
#
_cell.length_a   1.000
_cell.length_b   1.000
_cell.length_c   1.000
_cell.angle_alpha   90.00
_cell.angle_beta   90.00
_cell.angle_gamma   90.00
#
_symmetry.space_group_name_H-M   'P 1'
#
loop_
_entity.id
_entity.type
_entity.pdbx_description
1 polymer ?
#
loop_
_entity_poly.entity_id
_entity_poly.type
_entity_poly.pdbx_seq_one_letter_code
_entity_poly.pdbx_strand_id
1 'polypeptide(L)'
;MKSYLSILVVLFLAIGLAQPVMAQKKSKAERKKEKAEKKLWKKKAKSYKKSPLALRDDLENANKKLRQCSERNKELQNKFGALENTIDSLQVLVNSRNAEIAALKTKYEKLQMAYEAQKNINEKGIVPGLVYRVQVGAYVHFDMNQHLQHTDKTFEGESQDGMNKYLMGNFREFAMSEAFRDDVRKLGIKDAWVVPYIDGTRVTMDEATKYRGSSSKGRGDTSGKKGIKGRNSSKGSKGKNAIKNRRGG
;
A
#
# COMPACT_ATOMS: atom_id res chain seq x y z
N MET A 1 -64.41 -42.69 -34.95
CA MET A 1 -63.62 -43.83 -34.43
C MET A 1 -62.26 -44.05 -35.13
N LYS A 2 -61.96 -43.42 -36.27
CA LYS A 2 -60.66 -43.61 -36.97
C LYS A 2 -59.51 -42.72 -36.44
N SER A 3 -59.83 -41.58 -35.82
CA SER A 3 -58.85 -40.65 -35.24
C SER A 3 -58.26 -41.11 -33.89
N TYR A 4 -59.05 -41.80 -33.06
CA TYR A 4 -58.56 -42.38 -31.80
C TYR A 4 -57.68 -43.61 -32.03
N LEU A 5 -57.90 -44.34 -33.12
CA LEU A 5 -57.10 -45.52 -33.48
C LEU A 5 -55.67 -45.11 -33.87
N SER A 6 -55.48 -43.99 -34.57
CA SER A 6 -54.14 -43.45 -34.88
C SER A 6 -53.41 -42.94 -33.65
N ILE A 7 -54.11 -42.33 -32.68
CA ILE A 7 -53.50 -41.87 -31.43
C ILE A 7 -53.06 -43.05 -30.56
N LEU A 8 -53.87 -44.11 -30.52
CA LEU A 8 -53.57 -45.33 -29.74
C LEU A 8 -52.42 -46.13 -30.38
N VAL A 9 -52.32 -46.15 -31.71
CA VAL A 9 -51.19 -46.75 -32.45
C VAL A 9 -49.91 -45.95 -32.26
N VAL A 10 -49.95 -44.60 -32.25
CA VAL A 10 -48.78 -43.76 -31.98
C VAL A 10 -48.34 -43.85 -30.51
N LEU A 11 -49.28 -43.99 -29.57
CA LEU A 11 -48.97 -44.22 -28.15
C LEU A 11 -48.34 -45.61 -27.93
N PHE A 12 -48.81 -46.65 -28.62
CA PHE A 12 -48.18 -47.98 -28.59
C PHE A 12 -46.83 -48.03 -29.33
N LEU A 13 -46.64 -47.23 -30.38
CA LEU A 13 -45.35 -47.10 -31.08
C LEU A 13 -44.31 -46.36 -30.21
N ALA A 14 -44.76 -45.37 -29.42
CA ALA A 14 -43.92 -44.66 -28.45
C ALA A 14 -43.57 -45.50 -27.22
N ILE A 15 -44.46 -46.41 -26.79
CA ILE A 15 -44.21 -47.35 -25.67
C ILE A 15 -43.41 -48.58 -26.14
N GLY A 16 -43.58 -49.00 -27.40
CA GLY A 16 -42.83 -50.12 -28.01
C GLY A 16 -41.36 -49.80 -28.31
N LEU A 17 -41.00 -48.53 -28.46
CA LEU A 17 -39.60 -48.06 -28.50
C LEU A 17 -39.04 -47.75 -27.10
N ALA A 18 -39.86 -47.83 -26.06
CA ALA A 18 -39.49 -47.63 -24.66
C ALA A 18 -39.47 -48.97 -23.89
N GLN A 19 -38.77 -49.97 -24.43
CA GLN A 19 -38.19 -51.06 -23.64
C GLN A 19 -36.68 -50.80 -23.48
N PRO A 20 -36.09 -51.28 -22.38
CA PRO A 20 -35.37 -50.47 -21.42
C PRO A 20 -34.07 -49.89 -22.01
N VAL A 21 -33.98 -48.56 -22.08
CA VAL A 21 -32.67 -47.84 -22.07
C VAL A 21 -31.94 -48.06 -20.71
N MET A 22 -32.54 -48.83 -19.80
CA MET A 22 -31.93 -49.46 -18.61
C MET A 22 -31.35 -50.87 -18.89
N ALA A 23 -31.05 -51.23 -20.14
CA ALA A 23 -30.17 -52.35 -20.48
C ALA A 23 -28.79 -51.85 -20.92
N GLN A 24 -28.22 -50.90 -20.18
CA GLN A 24 -26.79 -50.63 -20.26
C GLN A 24 -26.07 -51.92 -19.82
N LYS A 25 -25.48 -52.66 -20.76
CA LYS A 25 -24.59 -53.79 -20.44
C LYS A 25 -23.54 -53.25 -19.45
N LYS A 26 -23.72 -53.53 -18.15
CA LYS A 26 -22.70 -53.30 -17.13
C LYS A 26 -21.35 -53.70 -17.73
N SER A 27 -20.37 -52.81 -17.64
CA SER A 27 -19.05 -53.03 -18.23
C SER A 27 -18.53 -54.42 -17.86
N LYS A 28 -17.72 -55.06 -18.71
CA LYS A 28 -17.10 -56.37 -18.39
C LYS A 28 -16.44 -56.35 -17.00
N ALA A 29 -15.91 -55.21 -16.56
CA ALA A 29 -15.35 -55.00 -15.23
C ALA A 29 -16.41 -55.00 -14.11
N GLU A 30 -17.54 -54.31 -14.29
CA GLU A 30 -18.63 -54.25 -13.32
C GLU A 30 -19.36 -55.58 -13.19
N ARG A 31 -19.59 -56.31 -14.29
CA ARG A 31 -20.15 -57.68 -14.25
C ARG A 31 -19.20 -58.65 -13.55
N LYS A 32 -17.87 -58.46 -13.66
CA LYS A 32 -16.88 -59.25 -12.93
C LYS A 32 -16.89 -58.92 -11.44
N LYS A 33 -16.93 -57.63 -11.06
CA LYS A 33 -17.04 -57.18 -9.65
C LYS A 33 -18.32 -57.70 -9.00
N GLU A 34 -19.46 -57.55 -9.65
CA GLU A 34 -20.75 -58.03 -9.12
C GLU A 34 -20.80 -59.57 -8.97
N LYS A 35 -20.23 -60.31 -9.94
CA LYS A 35 -20.10 -61.77 -9.82
C LYS A 35 -19.13 -62.18 -8.70
N ALA A 36 -18.06 -61.43 -8.49
CA ALA A 36 -17.12 -61.65 -7.38
C ALA A 36 -17.78 -61.36 -6.03
N GLU A 37 -18.51 -60.25 -5.91
CA GLU A 37 -19.30 -59.89 -4.74
C GLU A 37 -20.38 -60.94 -4.44
N LYS A 38 -21.18 -61.35 -5.44
CA LYS A 38 -22.19 -62.42 -5.27
C LYS A 38 -21.56 -63.73 -4.80
N LYS A 39 -20.37 -64.09 -5.29
CA LYS A 39 -19.62 -65.26 -4.79
C LYS A 39 -19.14 -65.06 -3.35
N LEU A 40 -18.67 -63.86 -3.00
CA LEU A 40 -18.23 -63.50 -1.65
C LEU A 40 -19.40 -63.55 -0.65
N TRP A 41 -20.55 -62.98 -1.02
CA TRP A 41 -21.78 -63.02 -0.22
C TRP A 41 -22.33 -64.44 -0.07
N LYS A 42 -22.28 -65.28 -1.12
CA LYS A 42 -22.63 -66.70 -1.00
C LYS A 42 -21.69 -67.46 -0.05
N LYS A 43 -20.38 -67.17 -0.08
CA LYS A 43 -19.40 -67.79 0.83
C LYS A 43 -19.63 -67.32 2.28
N LYS A 44 -19.84 -66.02 2.49
CA LYS A 44 -20.18 -65.42 3.79
C LYS A 44 -21.49 -65.97 4.35
N ALA A 45 -22.55 -66.09 3.54
CA ALA A 45 -23.82 -66.68 3.97
C ALA A 45 -23.67 -68.15 4.42
N LYS A 46 -22.81 -68.93 3.74
CA LYS A 46 -22.50 -70.31 4.15
C LYS A 46 -21.68 -70.37 5.44
N SER A 47 -20.75 -69.44 5.69
CA SER A 47 -20.01 -69.39 6.96
C SER A 47 -20.92 -68.99 8.13
N TYR A 48 -21.82 -68.03 7.93
CA TYR A 48 -22.77 -67.60 8.97
C TYR A 48 -23.83 -68.67 9.29
N LYS A 49 -24.22 -69.51 8.32
CA LYS A 49 -25.10 -70.67 8.56
C LYS A 49 -24.44 -71.75 9.44
N LYS A 50 -23.10 -71.87 9.40
CA LYS A 50 -22.33 -72.87 10.18
C LYS A 50 -21.95 -72.39 11.58
N SER A 51 -21.74 -71.09 11.75
CA SER A 51 -21.36 -70.49 13.04
C SER A 51 -22.08 -69.15 13.23
N PRO A 52 -23.24 -69.13 13.92
CA PRO A 52 -24.04 -67.92 14.11
C PRO A 52 -23.32 -66.79 14.86
N LEU A 53 -22.38 -67.12 15.76
CA LEU A 53 -21.62 -66.13 16.54
C LEU A 53 -20.64 -65.31 15.69
N ALA A 54 -20.02 -65.92 14.66
CA ALA A 54 -19.06 -65.23 13.79
C ALA A 54 -19.67 -64.03 13.04
N LEU A 55 -20.99 -64.04 12.81
CA LEU A 55 -21.69 -62.89 12.24
C LEU A 55 -21.75 -61.72 13.22
N ARG A 56 -21.92 -61.98 14.53
CA ARG A 56 -21.95 -60.93 15.55
C ARG A 56 -20.59 -60.26 15.69
N ASP A 57 -19.52 -61.05 15.71
CA ASP A 57 -18.15 -60.52 15.78
C ASP A 57 -17.79 -59.67 14.54
N ASP A 58 -18.21 -60.11 13.34
CA ASP A 58 -18.03 -59.34 12.11
C ASP A 58 -18.82 -58.02 12.13
N LEU A 59 -20.07 -58.04 12.62
CA LEU A 59 -20.91 -56.85 12.75
C LEU A 59 -20.34 -55.87 13.80
N GLU A 60 -19.84 -56.39 14.92
CA GLU A 60 -19.19 -55.59 15.95
C GLU A 60 -17.92 -54.94 15.41
N ASN A 61 -17.07 -55.69 14.70
CA ASN A 61 -15.89 -55.15 14.05
C ASN A 61 -16.23 -54.13 12.97
N ALA A 62 -17.28 -54.36 12.16
CA ALA A 62 -17.74 -53.41 11.17
C ALA A 62 -18.26 -52.11 11.81
N ASN A 63 -19.05 -52.22 12.89
CA ASN A 63 -19.51 -51.07 13.66
C ASN A 63 -18.36 -50.31 14.32
N LYS A 64 -17.34 -51.01 14.86
CA LYS A 64 -16.13 -50.40 15.43
C LYS A 64 -15.37 -49.61 14.37
N LYS A 65 -15.17 -50.18 13.17
CA LYS A 65 -14.54 -49.47 12.04
C LYS A 65 -15.37 -48.27 11.57
N LEU A 66 -16.69 -48.40 11.54
CA LEU A 66 -17.60 -47.32 11.15
C LEU A 66 -17.52 -46.16 12.16
N ARG A 67 -17.52 -46.46 13.47
CA ARG A 67 -17.33 -45.47 14.54
C ARG A 67 -15.99 -44.74 14.40
N GLN A 68 -14.88 -45.49 14.27
CA GLN A 68 -13.56 -44.90 14.06
C GLN A 68 -13.49 -44.04 12.79
N CYS A 69 -14.18 -44.45 11.72
CA CYS A 69 -14.25 -43.67 10.48
C CYS A 69 -15.04 -42.38 10.68
N SER A 70 -16.18 -42.45 11.37
CA SER A 70 -17.00 -41.29 11.71
C SER A 70 -16.25 -40.30 12.62
N GLU A 71 -15.51 -40.80 13.61
CA GLU A 71 -14.69 -39.97 14.50
C GLU A 71 -13.56 -39.28 13.73
N ARG A 72 -12.84 -40.01 12.88
CA ARG A 72 -11.82 -39.41 12.00
C ARG A 72 -12.42 -38.35 11.08
N ASN A 73 -13.56 -38.61 10.46
CA ASN A 73 -14.22 -37.62 9.61
C ASN A 73 -14.60 -36.35 10.38
N LYS A 74 -15.09 -36.49 11.61
CA LYS A 74 -15.40 -35.35 12.48
C LYS A 74 -14.13 -34.57 12.85
N GLU A 75 -13.04 -35.26 13.17
CA GLU A 75 -11.74 -34.63 13.46
C GLU A 75 -11.18 -33.89 12.24
N LEU A 76 -11.27 -34.50 11.05
CA LEU A 76 -10.91 -33.87 9.79
C LEU A 76 -11.75 -32.62 9.52
N GLN A 77 -13.06 -32.69 9.70
CA GLN A 77 -13.94 -31.51 9.56
C GLN A 77 -13.56 -30.38 10.52
N ASN A 78 -13.24 -30.70 11.78
CA ASN A 78 -12.77 -29.70 12.73
C ASN A 78 -11.43 -29.08 12.32
N LYS A 79 -10.49 -29.88 11.78
CA LYS A 79 -9.21 -29.37 11.25
C LYS A 79 -9.41 -28.48 10.04
N PHE A 80 -10.32 -28.85 9.13
CA PHE A 80 -10.67 -28.01 7.98
C PHE A 80 -11.24 -26.67 8.43
N GLY A 81 -12.20 -26.65 9.36
CA GLY A 81 -12.73 -25.39 9.90
C GLY A 81 -11.68 -24.52 10.58
N ALA A 82 -10.73 -25.12 11.32
CA ALA A 82 -9.62 -24.37 11.93
C ALA A 82 -8.67 -23.78 10.88
N LEU A 83 -8.37 -24.54 9.81
CA LEU A 83 -7.55 -24.06 8.70
C LEU A 83 -8.25 -22.96 7.91
N GLU A 84 -9.55 -23.07 7.66
CA GLU A 84 -10.37 -22.03 7.00
C GLU A 84 -10.31 -20.72 7.79
N ASN A 85 -10.54 -20.75 9.10
CA ASN A 85 -10.41 -19.57 9.97
C ASN A 85 -8.99 -18.96 9.90
N THR A 86 -7.96 -19.81 9.80
CA THR A 86 -6.57 -19.35 9.68
C THR A 86 -6.35 -18.66 8.34
N ILE A 87 -6.85 -19.24 7.25
CA ILE A 87 -6.78 -18.67 5.90
C ILE A 87 -7.47 -17.29 5.87
N ASP A 88 -8.66 -17.18 6.45
CA ASP A 88 -9.39 -15.90 6.51
C ASP A 88 -8.60 -14.84 7.28
N SER A 89 -8.02 -15.20 8.42
CA SER A 89 -7.19 -14.27 9.22
C SER A 89 -5.94 -13.80 8.46
N LEU A 90 -5.29 -14.71 7.73
CA LEU A 90 -4.13 -14.40 6.90
C LEU A 90 -4.51 -13.54 5.70
N GLN A 91 -5.66 -13.78 5.09
CA GLN A 91 -6.16 -12.98 3.98
C GLN A 91 -6.42 -11.54 4.43
N VAL A 92 -7.00 -11.33 5.60
CA VAL A 92 -7.19 -10.00 6.19
C VAL A 92 -5.85 -9.32 6.46
N LEU A 93 -4.87 -10.04 7.02
CA LEU A 93 -3.52 -9.51 7.26
C LEU A 93 -2.80 -9.12 5.96
N VAL A 94 -2.89 -9.96 4.92
CA VAL A 94 -2.29 -9.65 3.61
C VAL A 94 -2.93 -8.38 3.02
N ASN A 95 -4.25 -8.26 3.11
CA ASN A 95 -4.95 -7.06 2.63
C ASN A 95 -4.54 -5.80 3.40
N SER A 96 -4.39 -5.89 4.73
CA SER A 96 -3.94 -4.75 5.54
C SER A 96 -2.51 -4.35 5.20
N ARG A 97 -1.59 -5.31 5.04
CA ARG A 97 -0.19 -5.04 4.66
C ARG A 97 -0.09 -4.48 3.24
N ASN A 98 -0.90 -4.96 2.31
CA ASN A 98 -0.95 -4.42 0.95
C ASN A 98 -1.43 -2.95 0.96
N ALA A 99 -2.42 -2.61 1.79
CA ALA A 99 -2.86 -1.23 1.96
C ALA A 99 -1.76 -0.32 2.56
N GLU A 100 -1.03 -0.81 3.56
CA GLU A 100 0.12 -0.10 4.13
C GLU A 100 1.23 0.12 3.10
N ILE A 101 1.59 -0.93 2.33
CA ILE A 101 2.61 -0.85 1.28
C ILE A 101 2.20 0.16 0.22
N ALA A 102 0.94 0.17 -0.22
CA ALA A 102 0.43 1.15 -1.16
C ALA A 102 0.55 2.58 -0.61
N ALA A 103 0.16 2.80 0.64
CA ALA A 103 0.29 4.10 1.30
C ALA A 103 1.75 4.55 1.42
N LEU A 104 2.67 3.65 1.79
CA LEU A 104 4.10 3.94 1.87
C LEU A 104 4.68 4.27 0.49
N LYS A 105 4.29 3.54 -0.54
CA LYS A 105 4.75 3.79 -1.92
C LYS A 105 4.36 5.19 -2.39
N THR A 106 3.11 5.61 -2.17
CA THR A 106 2.68 6.97 -2.53
C THR A 106 3.43 8.07 -1.77
N LYS A 107 3.77 7.82 -0.49
CA LYS A 107 4.60 8.76 0.29
C LYS A 107 6.02 8.84 -0.25
N TYR A 108 6.60 7.69 -0.59
CA TYR A 108 7.95 7.61 -1.15
C TYR A 108 8.03 8.33 -2.50
N GLU A 109 7.09 8.10 -3.41
CA GLU A 109 7.03 8.79 -4.71
C GLU A 109 6.94 10.31 -4.54
N LYS A 110 6.06 10.80 -3.65
CA LYS A 110 5.96 12.24 -3.35
C LYS A 110 7.26 12.82 -2.79
N LEU A 111 7.90 12.09 -1.88
CA LEU A 111 9.17 12.51 -1.29
C LEU A 111 10.30 12.51 -2.32
N GLN A 112 10.33 11.50 -3.20
CA GLN A 112 11.30 11.42 -4.27
C GLN A 112 11.12 12.57 -5.26
N MET A 113 9.88 12.87 -5.67
CA MET A 113 9.58 14.04 -6.52
C MET A 113 10.02 15.35 -5.86
N ALA A 114 9.76 15.52 -4.56
CA ALA A 114 10.19 16.71 -3.82
C ALA A 114 11.71 16.81 -3.72
N TYR A 115 12.39 15.68 -3.49
CA TYR A 115 13.84 15.61 -3.43
C TYR A 115 14.49 15.90 -4.79
N GLU A 116 13.97 15.32 -5.88
CA GLU A 116 14.44 15.58 -7.24
C GLU A 116 14.19 17.04 -7.63
N ALA A 117 13.03 17.61 -7.30
CA ALA A 117 12.77 19.03 -7.49
C ALA A 117 13.79 19.90 -6.74
N GLN A 118 14.08 19.56 -5.47
CA GLN A 118 15.04 20.31 -4.67
C GLN A 118 16.49 20.11 -5.12
N LYS A 119 16.85 18.91 -5.59
CA LYS A 119 18.15 18.62 -6.20
C LYS A 119 18.34 19.45 -7.47
N ASN A 120 17.33 19.49 -8.35
CA ASN A 120 17.35 20.32 -9.55
C ASN A 120 17.51 21.81 -9.23
N ILE A 121 16.89 22.30 -8.16
CA ILE A 121 17.06 23.68 -7.67
C ILE A 121 18.50 23.92 -7.19
N ASN A 122 19.05 22.99 -6.39
CA ASN A 122 20.40 23.10 -5.85
C ASN A 122 21.49 23.00 -6.92
N GLU A 123 21.36 22.08 -7.89
CA GLU A 123 22.31 21.89 -9.00
C GLU A 123 22.32 23.09 -9.95
N LYS A 124 21.16 23.73 -10.18
CA LYS A 124 21.07 24.97 -10.98
C LYS A 124 21.48 26.23 -10.20
N GLY A 125 21.89 26.10 -8.93
CA GLY A 125 22.25 27.25 -8.09
C GLY A 125 21.09 28.19 -7.78
N ILE A 126 19.85 27.77 -8.01
CA ILE A 126 18.66 28.60 -7.82
C ILE A 126 18.40 28.75 -6.32
N VAL A 127 18.41 29.99 -5.82
CA VAL A 127 18.00 30.28 -4.44
C VAL A 127 16.48 30.48 -4.42
N PRO A 128 15.71 29.61 -3.73
CA PRO A 128 14.25 29.74 -3.70
C PRO A 128 13.80 30.98 -2.91
N GLY A 129 12.72 31.59 -3.39
CA GLY A 129 12.14 32.82 -2.89
C GLY A 129 12.65 34.09 -3.58
N LEU A 130 12.29 35.23 -3.01
CA LEU A 130 12.70 36.54 -3.48
C LEU A 130 14.13 36.87 -3.03
N VAL A 131 15.01 37.13 -3.99
CA VAL A 131 16.40 37.53 -3.79
C VAL A 131 16.68 38.77 -4.63
N TYR A 132 17.33 39.75 -4.05
CA TYR A 132 17.82 40.94 -4.71
C TYR A 132 19.30 40.77 -5.01
N ARG A 133 19.68 41.02 -6.26
CA ARG A 133 21.06 40.96 -6.74
C ARG A 133 21.44 42.34 -7.27
N VAL A 134 22.73 42.69 -7.24
CA VAL A 134 23.20 43.95 -7.84
C VAL A 134 23.85 43.65 -9.18
N GLN A 135 23.24 44.11 -10.26
CA GLN A 135 23.82 44.01 -11.59
C GLN A 135 24.85 45.13 -11.76
N VAL A 136 26.09 44.77 -12.07
CA VAL A 136 27.23 45.70 -12.18
C VAL A 136 27.62 45.99 -13.63
N GLY A 137 27.11 45.20 -14.58
CA GLY A 137 27.31 45.47 -16.00
C GLY A 137 26.52 44.54 -16.91
N ALA A 138 26.36 44.97 -18.16
CA ALA A 138 25.83 44.18 -19.26
C ALA A 138 26.65 44.52 -20.52
N TYR A 139 27.31 43.54 -21.12
CA TYR A 139 28.25 43.76 -22.22
C TYR A 139 27.95 42.83 -23.39
N VAL A 140 27.97 43.35 -24.62
CA VAL A 140 27.68 42.55 -25.83
C VAL A 140 28.89 41.72 -26.28
N HIS A 141 30.09 42.32 -26.24
CA HIS A 141 31.31 41.72 -26.81
C HIS A 141 32.31 41.19 -25.78
N PHE A 142 31.98 41.28 -24.49
CA PHE A 142 32.89 40.94 -23.41
C PHE A 142 32.32 39.79 -22.58
N ASP A 143 33.00 38.64 -22.58
CA ASP A 143 32.58 37.42 -21.89
C ASP A 143 33.66 36.97 -20.90
N MET A 144 33.33 37.04 -19.60
CA MET A 144 34.12 36.51 -18.50
C MET A 144 33.48 35.27 -17.87
N ASN A 145 32.36 34.79 -18.39
CA ASN A 145 31.58 33.70 -17.77
C ASN A 145 32.44 32.45 -17.56
N GLN A 146 33.41 32.19 -18.44
CA GLN A 146 34.38 31.09 -18.29
C GLN A 146 35.25 31.21 -17.03
N HIS A 147 35.62 32.42 -16.63
CA HIS A 147 36.43 32.67 -15.44
C HIS A 147 35.59 32.74 -14.17
N LEU A 148 34.29 32.97 -14.29
CA LEU A 148 33.36 33.05 -13.15
C LEU A 148 32.82 31.69 -12.71
N GLN A 149 32.94 30.66 -13.54
CA GLN A 149 32.55 29.27 -13.19
C GLN A 149 33.28 28.72 -11.96
N HIS A 150 34.45 29.28 -11.61
CA HIS A 150 35.27 28.84 -10.48
C HIS A 150 35.28 29.82 -9.30
N THR A 151 34.52 30.92 -9.39
CA THR A 151 34.45 31.96 -8.35
C THR A 151 33.29 31.66 -7.39
N ASP A 152 33.40 32.11 -6.14
CA ASP A 152 32.33 31.98 -5.14
C ASP A 152 31.00 32.56 -5.65
N LYS A 153 29.87 32.02 -5.16
CA LYS A 153 28.47 32.39 -5.52
C LYS A 153 28.09 33.86 -5.26
N THR A 154 29.04 34.70 -4.87
CA THR A 154 28.88 36.12 -4.64
C THR A 154 29.02 36.91 -5.94
N PHE A 155 29.69 36.37 -6.96
CA PHE A 155 29.81 37.01 -8.28
C PHE A 155 29.44 36.04 -9.39
N GLU A 156 28.36 36.33 -10.12
CA GLU A 156 27.77 35.45 -11.13
C GLU A 156 27.70 36.16 -12.49
N GLY A 157 27.98 35.43 -13.55
CA GLY A 157 27.80 35.89 -14.93
C GLY A 157 26.71 35.09 -15.64
N GLU A 158 25.77 35.76 -16.29
CA GLU A 158 24.72 35.14 -17.10
C GLU A 158 24.72 35.74 -18.51
N SER A 159 24.55 34.89 -19.54
CA SER A 159 24.37 35.36 -20.92
C SER A 159 22.88 35.33 -21.26
N GLN A 160 22.29 36.50 -21.49
CA GLN A 160 20.87 36.65 -21.79
C GLN A 160 20.66 37.80 -22.78
N ASP A 161 19.77 37.61 -23.76
CA ASP A 161 19.43 38.62 -24.78
C ASP A 161 20.62 39.08 -25.63
N GLY A 162 21.60 38.20 -25.85
CA GLY A 162 22.83 38.54 -26.59
C GLY A 162 23.80 39.44 -25.81
N MET A 163 23.61 39.59 -24.50
CA MET A 163 24.49 40.35 -23.60
C MET A 163 24.95 39.47 -22.43
N ASN A 164 26.19 39.65 -22.02
CA ASN A 164 26.76 39.07 -20.81
C ASN A 164 26.53 40.03 -19.64
N LYS A 165 25.65 39.62 -18.72
CA LYS A 165 25.25 40.37 -17.54
C LYS A 165 26.04 39.84 -16.34
N TYR A 166 26.60 40.75 -15.55
CA TYR A 166 27.36 40.41 -14.35
C TYR A 166 26.62 40.88 -13.12
N LEU A 167 26.38 39.95 -12.20
CA LEU A 167 25.63 40.15 -10.97
C LEU A 167 26.49 39.89 -9.75
N MET A 168 26.27 40.66 -8.70
CA MET A 168 27.01 40.56 -7.46
C MET A 168 26.08 40.60 -6.24
N GLY A 169 26.37 39.70 -5.29
CA GLY A 169 25.65 39.58 -4.03
C GLY A 169 24.26 38.93 -4.17
N ASN A 170 23.82 38.30 -3.08
CA ASN A 170 22.49 37.71 -2.95
C ASN A 170 21.86 38.20 -1.64
N PHE A 171 20.90 39.13 -1.74
CA PHE A 171 20.30 39.79 -0.57
C PHE A 171 18.82 39.42 -0.44
N ARG A 172 18.37 39.11 0.78
CA ARG A 172 16.93 38.87 1.05
C ARG A 172 16.13 40.17 1.20
N GLU A 173 16.82 41.24 1.55
CA GLU A 173 16.22 42.54 1.84
C GLU A 173 16.67 43.57 0.80
N PHE A 174 15.71 44.35 0.31
CA PHE A 174 15.99 45.38 -0.68
C PHE A 174 16.95 46.45 -0.14
N ALA A 175 16.78 46.87 1.11
CA ALA A 175 17.63 47.89 1.73
C ALA A 175 19.11 47.49 1.77
N MET A 176 19.41 46.21 2.06
CA MET A 176 20.79 45.71 2.02
C MET A 176 21.37 45.72 0.60
N SER A 177 20.56 45.37 -0.41
CA SER A 177 21.01 45.44 -1.81
C SER A 177 21.24 46.87 -2.30
N GLU A 178 20.48 47.85 -1.79
CA GLU A 178 20.69 49.26 -2.11
C GLU A 178 21.99 49.80 -1.49
N ALA A 179 22.23 49.49 -0.22
CA ALA A 179 23.48 49.87 0.44
C ALA A 179 24.70 49.29 -0.31
N PHE A 180 24.62 48.01 -0.68
CA PHE A 180 25.67 47.36 -1.46
C PHE A 180 25.85 47.98 -2.86
N ARG A 181 24.76 48.29 -3.56
CA ARG A 181 24.80 49.03 -4.85
C ARG A 181 25.54 50.35 -4.68
N ASP A 182 25.25 51.09 -3.63
CA ASP A 182 25.85 52.40 -3.39
C ASP A 182 27.36 52.29 -3.10
N ASP A 183 27.78 51.25 -2.38
CA ASP A 183 29.20 50.95 -2.17
C ASP A 183 29.90 50.54 -3.47
N VAL A 184 29.27 49.71 -4.30
CA VAL A 184 29.78 49.34 -5.63
C VAL A 184 29.93 50.57 -6.54
N ARG A 185 28.99 51.52 -6.47
CA ARG A 185 29.07 52.78 -7.21
C ARG A 185 30.22 53.66 -6.73
N LYS A 186 30.48 53.71 -5.42
CA LYS A 186 31.66 54.42 -4.85
C LYS A 186 32.98 53.81 -5.31
N LEU A 187 33.02 52.50 -5.55
CA LEU A 187 34.19 51.80 -6.08
C LEU A 187 34.43 52.05 -7.58
N GLY A 188 33.51 52.74 -8.28
CA GLY A 188 33.71 53.20 -9.66
C GLY A 188 32.72 52.63 -10.67
N ILE A 189 31.87 51.66 -10.29
CA ILE A 189 30.86 51.07 -11.18
C ILE A 189 29.55 51.87 -11.06
N LYS A 190 29.50 53.01 -11.74
CA LYS A 190 28.40 53.98 -11.62
C LYS A 190 27.05 53.43 -12.08
N ASP A 191 27.08 52.56 -13.08
CA ASP A 191 25.88 51.98 -13.69
C ASP A 191 25.38 50.73 -12.96
N ALA A 192 25.76 50.49 -11.70
CA ALA A 192 25.23 49.36 -10.94
C ALA A 192 23.76 49.61 -10.53
N TRP A 193 22.89 48.60 -10.64
CA TRP A 193 21.50 48.68 -10.16
C TRP A 193 21.02 47.38 -9.52
N VAL A 194 19.96 47.46 -8.70
CA VAL A 194 19.37 46.30 -8.03
C VAL A 194 18.36 45.62 -8.94
N VAL A 195 18.43 44.30 -9.04
CA VAL A 195 17.51 43.44 -9.80
C VAL A 195 16.92 42.36 -8.89
N PRO A 196 15.58 42.23 -8.83
CA PRO A 196 14.94 41.16 -8.07
C PRO A 196 14.80 39.88 -8.91
N TYR A 197 15.01 38.75 -8.25
CA TYR A 197 14.79 37.39 -8.76
C TYR A 197 13.84 36.66 -7.83
N ILE A 198 12.85 35.95 -8.39
CA ILE A 198 11.98 35.02 -7.66
C ILE A 198 12.24 33.64 -8.22
N ASP A 199 12.69 32.72 -7.35
CA ASP A 199 12.97 31.33 -7.72
C ASP A 199 13.89 31.22 -8.96
N GLY A 200 14.87 32.11 -9.05
CA GLY A 200 15.86 32.16 -10.15
C GLY A 200 15.38 32.87 -11.41
N THR A 201 14.15 33.39 -11.47
CA THR A 201 13.64 34.18 -12.60
C THR A 201 13.68 35.67 -12.28
N ARG A 202 14.27 36.48 -13.17
CA ARG A 202 14.27 37.94 -13.03
C ARG A 202 12.85 38.48 -13.13
N VAL A 203 12.48 39.34 -12.18
CA VAL A 203 11.17 40.00 -12.13
C VAL A 203 11.32 41.52 -12.05
N THR A 204 10.22 42.23 -12.20
CA THR A 204 10.18 43.68 -11.98
C THR A 204 10.12 44.01 -10.48
N MET A 205 10.48 45.25 -10.12
CA MET A 205 10.42 45.69 -8.72
C MET A 205 8.99 45.70 -8.16
N ASP A 206 8.00 45.95 -9.02
CA ASP A 206 6.58 45.90 -8.67
C ASP A 206 6.13 44.48 -8.34
N GLU A 207 6.54 43.50 -9.16
CA GLU A 207 6.27 42.08 -8.92
C GLU A 207 6.96 41.57 -7.65
N ALA A 208 8.21 41.97 -7.41
CA ALA A 208 8.93 41.67 -6.19
C ALA A 208 8.21 42.21 -4.93
N THR A 209 7.70 43.43 -5.02
CA THR A 209 6.96 44.07 -3.93
C THR A 209 5.62 43.35 -3.68
N LYS A 210 4.89 42.99 -4.75
CA LYS A 210 3.67 42.17 -4.66
C LYS A 210 3.95 40.81 -4.03
N TYR A 211 5.00 40.12 -4.46
CA TYR A 211 5.42 38.82 -3.92
C TYR A 211 5.72 38.91 -2.42
N ARG A 212 6.50 39.90 -1.99
CA ARG A 212 6.76 40.16 -0.56
C ARG A 212 5.48 40.40 0.25
N GLY A 213 4.52 41.13 -0.33
CA GLY A 213 3.20 41.36 0.24
C GLY A 213 2.36 40.08 0.38
N SER A 214 2.39 39.19 -0.62
CA SER A 214 1.68 37.91 -0.56
C SER A 214 2.34 36.90 0.38
N SER A 215 3.68 36.83 0.41
CA SER A 215 4.42 35.87 1.24
C SER A 215 4.38 36.22 2.74
N SER A 216 4.19 37.50 3.10
CA SER A 216 4.00 37.91 4.49
C SER A 216 2.58 37.62 5.00
N LYS A 217 1.57 37.65 4.12
CA LYS A 217 0.17 37.33 4.46
C LYS A 217 -0.10 35.84 4.71
N GLY A 218 0.77 34.94 4.22
CA GLY A 218 0.68 33.49 4.43
C GLY A 218 1.43 32.94 5.65
N ARG A 219 2.10 33.80 6.43
CA ARG A 219 2.89 33.40 7.63
C ARG A 219 2.24 33.85 8.95
N GLY A 220 0.93 34.06 8.95
CA GLY A 220 0.14 34.33 10.15
C GLY A 220 -0.54 33.06 10.68
N ASP A 221 -0.08 32.62 11.85
CA ASP A 221 -0.82 31.83 12.84
C ASP A 221 -1.08 30.33 12.61
N THR A 222 -0.10 29.50 12.97
CA THR A 222 -0.37 28.21 13.63
C THR A 222 0.68 27.96 14.73
N SER A 223 0.62 28.74 15.82
CA SER A 223 1.13 28.27 17.12
C SER A 223 -0.05 28.17 18.09
N GLY A 224 -0.98 27.30 17.74
CA GLY A 224 -2.08 26.86 18.58
C GLY A 224 -1.57 26.27 19.88
N LYS A 225 -1.57 27.11 20.91
CA LYS A 225 -1.43 26.81 22.34
C LYS A 225 -2.51 25.79 22.75
N LYS A 226 -2.29 24.49 22.56
CA LYS A 226 -3.12 23.45 23.19
C LYS A 226 -2.61 23.20 24.61
N GLY A 227 -3.23 23.90 25.56
CA GLY A 227 -3.12 23.60 26.98
C GLY A 227 -3.70 22.22 27.28
N ILE A 228 -2.85 21.31 27.76
CA ILE A 228 -3.30 20.09 28.42
C ILE A 228 -3.52 20.44 29.89
N LYS A 229 -4.80 20.61 30.27
CA LYS A 229 -5.23 20.63 31.68
C LYS A 229 -5.10 19.22 32.26
N GLY A 230 -3.96 18.93 32.88
CA GLY A 230 -3.83 17.81 33.82
C GLY A 230 -4.27 18.25 35.22
N ARG A 231 -5.54 18.06 35.54
CA ARG A 231 -6.01 18.02 36.94
C ARG A 231 -5.55 16.69 37.53
N ASN A 232 -4.71 16.71 38.56
CA ASN A 232 -4.85 15.76 39.66
C ASN A 232 -4.23 16.31 40.94
N SER A 233 -5.11 16.83 41.78
CA SER A 233 -4.89 17.03 43.21
C SER A 233 -5.21 15.72 43.94
N SER A 234 -4.23 15.12 44.60
CA SER A 234 -4.49 14.23 45.74
C SER A 234 -3.32 14.34 46.71
N LYS A 235 -3.55 15.13 47.75
CA LYS A 235 -2.74 15.17 48.97
C LYS A 235 -2.71 13.79 49.62
N GLY A 236 -1.62 13.52 50.33
CA GLY A 236 -1.30 12.23 50.90
C GLY A 236 -2.19 11.77 52.04
N SER A 237 -2.00 10.50 52.39
CA SER A 237 -2.29 9.96 53.70
C SER A 237 -1.18 8.98 54.08
N LYS A 238 -0.57 9.24 55.23
CA LYS A 238 0.42 8.39 55.91
C LYS A 238 -0.26 7.08 56.34
N GLY A 239 0.45 5.96 56.23
CA GLY A 239 0.03 4.70 56.85
C GLY A 239 1.18 3.71 56.92
N LYS A 240 1.89 3.72 58.06
CA LYS A 240 2.80 2.64 58.46
C LYS A 240 2.00 1.34 58.58
N ASN A 241 2.51 0.22 58.10
CA ASN A 241 2.47 -1.03 58.87
C ASN A 241 3.41 -2.10 58.30
N ALA A 242 4.35 -2.51 59.15
CA ALA A 242 5.07 -3.75 59.06
C ALA A 242 4.13 -4.91 59.42
N ILE A 243 4.14 -6.02 58.66
CA ILE A 243 3.76 -7.35 59.16
C ILE A 243 4.70 -8.41 58.56
N LYS A 244 5.06 -9.31 59.45
CA LYS A 244 6.12 -10.31 59.43
C LYS A 244 5.91 -11.40 58.37
N ASN A 245 7.04 -11.84 57.83
CA ASN A 245 7.19 -13.09 57.10
C ASN A 245 7.10 -14.28 58.09
N ARG A 246 6.11 -15.16 57.89
CA ARG A 246 6.03 -16.50 58.49
C ARG A 246 5.46 -17.43 57.42
N ARG A 247 6.35 -18.14 56.72
CA ARG A 247 6.01 -19.34 55.94
C ARG A 247 6.50 -20.55 56.74
N GLY A 248 5.56 -21.40 57.11
CA GLY A 248 5.75 -22.73 57.70
C GLY A 248 4.45 -23.49 57.49
N GLY A 249 4.54 -24.60 56.76
CA GLY A 249 3.46 -25.42 56.26
C GLY A 249 3.95 -26.17 55.03
#